data_AF-A0A958EWD7-F1
#
_entry.id   AF-A0A958EWD7-F1
#
_cell.length_a   1.000
_cell.length_b   1.000
_cell.length_c   1.000
_cell.angle_alpha   90.00
_cell.angle_beta   90.00
_cell.angle_gamma   90.00
#
_symmetry.space_group_name_H-M   'P 1'
#
loop_
_entity.id
_entity.type
_entity.pdbx_description
1 polymer ?
#
loop_
_entity_poly.entity_id
_entity_poly.type
_entity_poly.pdbx_seq_one_letter_code
_entity_poly.pdbx_strand_id
1 'polypeptide(L)'
;MNTVRLLLPYVKKYRNKYIAGVFFLVFTNAFRMANPKVVQHAIDYLKQTFVLSELAMFAGLIILFAALEGVFSFLMRRSIIVASREIENDLRNDFFAKLLTLPQSYYQNHPTGDIMSRATNDLSAVRMIFG
;
A
#
# COMPACT_ATOMS: atom_id res chain seq x y z
N MET A 1 -2.92 -27.04 0.39
CA MET A 1 -3.37 -25.65 0.68
C MET A 1 -2.71 -25.08 1.95
N ASN A 2 -1.41 -25.30 2.22
CA ASN A 2 -0.73 -24.82 3.44
C ASN A 2 0.28 -23.68 3.22
N THR A 3 0.54 -23.28 1.97
CA THR A 3 1.62 -22.34 1.62
C THR A 3 1.36 -20.92 2.15
N VAL A 4 0.12 -20.45 2.13
CA VAL A 4 -0.26 -19.13 2.69
C VAL A 4 -0.02 -19.07 4.21
N ARG A 5 -0.20 -20.20 4.90
CA ARG A 5 -0.03 -20.30 6.36
C ARG A 5 1.42 -20.10 6.79
N LEU A 6 2.39 -20.41 5.91
CA LEU A 6 3.82 -20.17 6.15
C LEU A 6 4.18 -18.68 6.09
N LEU A 7 3.40 -17.88 5.36
CA LEU A 7 3.65 -16.43 5.20
C LEU A 7 2.92 -15.58 6.25
N LEU A 8 1.89 -16.13 6.89
CA LEU A 8 1.12 -15.44 7.94
C LEU A 8 1.98 -14.83 9.09
N PRO A 9 3.05 -15.49 9.59
CA PRO A 9 3.89 -14.91 10.64
C PRO A 9 4.55 -13.60 10.20
N TYR A 10 5.00 -13.51 8.94
CA TYR A 10 5.63 -12.30 8.39
C TYR A 10 4.62 -11.16 8.28
N VAL A 11 3.42 -11.42 7.77
CA VAL A 11 2.34 -10.42 7.71
C VAL A 11 1.94 -9.96 9.12
N LYS A 12 1.84 -10.90 10.07
CA LYS A 12 1.46 -10.61 11.46
C LYS A 12 2.47 -9.72 12.18
N LYS A 13 3.77 -9.86 11.86
CA LYS A 13 4.85 -9.00 12.38
C LYS A 13 4.60 -7.51 12.03
N TYR A 14 4.09 -7.23 10.83
CA TYR A 14 3.82 -5.87 10.35
C TYR A 14 2.34 -5.45 10.38
N ARG A 15 1.49 -6.15 11.14
CA ARG A 15 0.03 -5.91 11.19
C ARG A 15 -0.34 -4.45 11.47
N ASN A 16 0.43 -3.75 12.30
CA ASN A 16 0.14 -2.36 12.68
C ASN A 16 0.24 -1.42 11.47
N LYS A 17 1.15 -1.70 10.53
CA LYS A 17 1.29 -0.92 9.29
C LYS A 17 0.12 -1.18 8.34
N TYR A 18 -0.35 -2.42 8.24
CA TYR A 18 -1.56 -2.74 7.50
C TYR A 18 -2.81 -2.10 8.11
N ILE A 19 -2.97 -2.15 9.44
CA ILE A 19 -4.08 -1.49 10.14
C ILE A 19 -4.06 0.02 9.89
N ALA A 20 -2.89 0.66 10.00
CA ALA A 20 -2.74 2.07 9.66
C ALA A 20 -3.08 2.35 8.18
N GLY A 21 -2.63 1.50 7.26
CA GLY A 21 -2.97 1.61 5.84
C GLY A 21 -4.47 1.52 5.58
N VAL A 22 -5.16 0.56 6.20
CA VAL A 22 -6.63 0.41 6.11
C VAL A 22 -7.33 1.63 6.72
N PHE A 23 -6.85 2.14 7.84
CA PHE A 23 -7.37 3.37 8.44
C PHE A 23 -7.27 4.55 7.46
N PHE A 24 -6.09 4.79 6.89
CA PHE A 24 -5.90 5.87 5.91
C PHE A 24 -6.70 5.66 4.61
N LEU A 25 -6.92 4.41 4.19
CA LEU A 25 -7.76 4.09 3.04
C LEU A 25 -9.21 4.53 3.27
N VAL A 26 -9.76 4.33 4.47
CA VAL A 26 -11.12 4.78 4.82
C VAL A 26 -11.23 6.30 4.71
N PHE A 27 -10.28 7.05 5.26
CA PHE A 27 -10.25 8.51 5.14
C PHE A 27 -10.09 8.99 3.69
N THR A 28 -9.21 8.34 2.93
CA THR A 28 -9.02 8.66 1.49
C THR A 28 -10.35 8.55 0.75
N ASN A 29 -11.10 7.45 0.97
CA ASN A 29 -12.41 7.27 0.35
C ASN A 29 -13.45 8.27 0.85
N ALA A 30 -13.43 8.61 2.15
CA ALA A 30 -14.34 9.61 2.70
C ALA A 30 -14.15 10.98 2.01
N PHE A 31 -12.91 11.47 1.87
CA PHE A 31 -12.63 12.74 1.20
C PHE A 31 -12.92 12.68 -0.30
N ARG A 32 -12.58 11.56 -0.95
CA ARG A 32 -12.88 11.31 -2.37
C ARG A 32 -14.39 11.37 -2.65
N MET A 33 -15.22 10.86 -1.74
CA MET A 33 -16.68 10.93 -1.85
C MET A 33 -17.25 12.29 -1.42
N ALA A 34 -16.60 13.00 -0.51
CA ALA A 34 -17.03 14.32 -0.06
C ALA A 34 -16.84 15.38 -1.16
N ASN A 35 -15.74 15.31 -1.91
CA ASN A 35 -15.41 16.28 -2.95
C ASN A 35 -16.53 16.50 -4.00
N PRO A 36 -17.08 15.47 -4.67
CA PRO A 36 -18.18 15.66 -5.63
C PRO A 36 -19.47 16.18 -4.97
N LYS A 37 -19.73 15.88 -3.69
CA LYS A 37 -20.86 16.47 -2.97
C LYS A 37 -20.66 17.98 -2.77
N VAL A 38 -19.46 18.44 -2.44
CA VAL A 38 -19.16 19.88 -2.32
C VAL A 38 -19.38 20.57 -3.67
N VAL A 39 -18.93 19.95 -4.76
CA VAL A 39 -19.17 20.46 -6.13
C VAL A 39 -20.67 20.54 -6.43
N GLN A 40 -21.45 19.52 -6.07
CA GLN A 40 -22.91 19.54 -6.24
C GLN A 40 -23.55 20.73 -5.51
N HIS A 41 -23.20 20.92 -4.22
CA HIS A 41 -23.73 22.04 -3.43
C HIS A 41 -23.33 23.40 -4.01
N ALA A 42 -22.11 23.52 -4.52
CA ALA A 42 -21.65 24.73 -5.19
C ALA A 42 -22.46 25.02 -6.47
N ILE A 43 -22.75 24.00 -7.29
CA ILE A 43 -23.58 24.13 -8.49
C ILE A 43 -25.01 24.53 -8.14
N ASP A 44 -25.60 23.91 -7.12
CA ASP A 44 -26.98 24.22 -6.71
C ASP A 44 -27.10 25.62 -6.09
N TYR A 45 -26.07 26.06 -5.35
CA TYR A 45 -25.98 27.43 -4.84
C TYR A 45 -25.94 28.47 -5.99
N LEU A 46 -25.11 28.22 -7.00
CA LEU A 46 -24.97 29.09 -8.17
C LEU A 46 -26.27 29.29 -8.97
N LYS A 47 -27.20 28.32 -8.92
CA LYS A 47 -28.51 28.43 -9.60
C LYS A 47 -29.46 29.41 -8.90
N GLN A 48 -29.29 29.63 -7.59
CA GLN A 48 -30.22 30.45 -6.80
C GLN A 48 -29.69 31.86 -6.56
N THR A 49 -28.41 31.99 -6.20
CA THR A 49 -27.82 33.27 -5.81
C THR A 49 -26.34 33.29 -6.18
N PHE A 50 -25.84 34.43 -6.63
CA PHE A 50 -24.43 34.60 -6.99
C PHE A 50 -23.75 35.59 -6.04
N VAL A 51 -23.02 35.05 -5.06
CA VAL A 51 -22.11 35.81 -4.20
C VAL A 51 -20.69 35.26 -4.36
N LEU A 52 -19.76 36.11 -4.79
CA LEU A 52 -18.39 35.70 -5.11
C LEU A 52 -17.63 35.13 -3.89
N SER A 53 -17.89 35.66 -2.69
CA SER A 53 -17.25 35.19 -1.45
C SER A 53 -17.63 33.75 -1.10
N GLU A 54 -18.89 33.37 -1.29
CA GLU A 54 -19.39 32.02 -1.04
C GLU A 54 -18.83 31.03 -2.06
N LEU A 55 -18.74 31.44 -3.33
CA LEU A 55 -18.10 30.64 -4.38
C LEU A 55 -16.61 30.40 -4.08
N ALA A 56 -15.90 31.43 -3.60
CA ALA A 56 -14.50 31.30 -3.19
C ALA A 56 -14.34 30.34 -2.00
N MET A 57 -15.28 30.32 -1.05
CA MET A 57 -15.30 29.34 0.04
C MET A 57 -15.47 27.91 -0.49
N PHE A 58 -16.42 27.66 -1.40
CA PHE A 58 -16.58 26.33 -2.02
C PHE A 58 -15.33 25.88 -2.78
N ALA A 59 -14.70 26.77 -3.54
CA ALA A 59 -13.44 26.48 -4.22
C ALA A 59 -12.32 26.12 -3.23
N GLY A 60 -12.22 26.87 -2.11
CA GLY A 60 -11.29 26.56 -1.02
C GLY A 60 -11.54 25.19 -0.39
N LEU A 61 -12.81 24.83 -0.15
CA LEU A 61 -13.18 23.51 0.39
C LEU A 61 -12.84 22.36 -0.57
N ILE A 62 -13.06 22.55 -1.88
CA ILE A 62 -12.69 21.57 -2.91
C ILE A 62 -11.18 21.32 -2.89
N ILE A 63 -10.39 22.39 -2.88
CA ILE A 63 -8.91 22.30 -2.82
C ILE A 63 -8.48 21.62 -1.52
N LEU A 64 -9.07 21.99 -0.38
CA LEU A 64 -8.77 21.39 0.90
C LEU A 64 -9.06 19.88 0.92
N PHE A 65 -10.22 19.46 0.44
CA PHE A 65 -10.58 18.03 0.40
C PHE A 65 -9.72 17.24 -0.58
N ALA A 66 -9.37 17.82 -1.74
CA ALA A 66 -8.43 17.20 -2.67
C ALA A 66 -7.03 17.06 -2.05
N ALA A 67 -6.55 18.06 -1.31
CA ALA A 67 -5.28 18.00 -0.60
C ALA A 67 -5.29 16.92 0.49
N LEU A 68 -6.38 16.85 1.28
CA LEU A 68 -6.54 15.81 2.30
C LEU A 68 -6.60 14.41 1.67
N GLU A 69 -7.39 14.21 0.60
CA GLU A 69 -7.39 12.95 -0.16
C GLU A 69 -5.97 12.55 -0.58
N GLY A 70 -5.20 13.51 -1.12
CA GLY A 70 -3.81 13.28 -1.53
C GLY A 70 -2.91 12.86 -0.37
N VAL A 71 -2.99 13.54 0.78
CA VAL A 71 -2.19 13.23 1.97
C VAL A 71 -2.55 11.84 2.51
N PHE A 72 -3.83 11.52 2.67
CA PHE A 72 -4.26 10.22 3.18
C PHE A 72 -3.94 9.09 2.20
N SER A 73 -4.05 9.33 0.88
CA SER A 73 -3.65 8.38 -0.15
C SER A 73 -2.14 8.10 -0.10
N PHE A 74 -1.33 9.14 0.10
CA PHE A 74 0.11 8.98 0.29
C PHE A 74 0.45 8.17 1.54
N LEU A 75 -0.18 8.47 2.68
CA LEU A 75 0.03 7.76 3.94
C LEU A 75 -0.39 6.29 3.83
N MET A 76 -1.56 6.01 3.23
CA MET A 76 -2.01 4.65 2.92
C MET A 76 -0.96 3.88 2.13
N ARG A 77 -0.50 4.44 1.00
CA ARG A 77 0.50 3.81 0.13
C ARG A 77 1.81 3.58 0.87
N ARG A 78 2.29 4.58 1.60
CA ARG A 78 3.52 4.48 2.38
C ARG A 78 3.44 3.35 3.40
N SER A 79 2.34 3.24 4.14
CA SER A 79 2.15 2.18 5.14
C SER A 79 2.16 0.77 4.53
N ILE A 80 1.45 0.56 3.43
CA ILE A 80 1.34 -0.76 2.77
C ILE A 80 2.65 -1.15 2.08
N ILE A 81 3.23 -0.24 1.28
CA ILE A 81 4.45 -0.53 0.50
C ILE A 81 5.64 -0.79 1.43
N VAL A 82 5.79 -0.02 2.49
CA VAL A 82 6.89 -0.23 3.45
C VAL A 82 6.74 -1.58 4.15
N ALA A 83 5.54 -1.94 4.61
CA ALA A 83 5.30 -3.24 5.23
C ALA A 83 5.64 -4.40 4.28
N SER A 84 5.21 -4.30 3.02
CA SER A 84 5.48 -5.27 1.97
C SER A 84 6.98 -5.44 1.70
N ARG A 85 7.74 -4.34 1.63
CA ARG A 85 9.20 -4.37 1.45
C ARG A 85 9.95 -4.96 2.64
N GLU A 86 9.49 -4.71 3.86
CA GLU A 86 10.09 -5.32 5.04
C GLU A 86 9.82 -6.83 5.11
N ILE A 87 8.62 -7.27 4.71
CA ILE A 87 8.32 -8.71 4.55
C ILE A 87 9.24 -9.34 3.50
N GLU A 88 9.41 -8.69 2.35
CA GLU A 88 10.34 -9.16 1.31
C GLU A 88 11.77 -9.31 1.84
N ASN A 89 12.26 -8.33 2.59
CA ASN A 89 13.59 -8.36 3.19
C ASN A 89 13.75 -9.51 4.20
N ASP A 90 12.75 -9.71 5.07
CA ASP A 90 12.76 -10.83 6.02
C ASP A 90 12.78 -12.18 5.28
N LEU A 91 11.96 -12.34 4.24
CA LEU A 91 11.93 -13.54 3.42
C LEU A 91 13.27 -13.79 2.71
N ARG A 92 13.90 -12.75 2.17
CA ARG A 92 15.23 -12.84 1.54
C ARG A 92 16.30 -13.25 2.55
N ASN A 93 16.26 -12.69 3.76
CA ASN A 93 17.19 -13.04 4.83
C ASN A 93 17.05 -14.51 5.24
N ASP A 94 15.83 -14.99 5.44
CA ASP A 94 15.59 -16.38 5.83
C ASP A 94 15.94 -17.35 4.70
N PHE A 95 15.66 -16.98 3.45
CA PHE A 95 16.09 -17.74 2.27
C PHE A 95 17.62 -17.85 2.19
N PHE A 96 18.33 -16.74 2.35
CA PHE A 96 19.78 -16.71 2.33
C PHE A 96 20.40 -17.48 3.50
N ALA A 97 19.88 -17.30 4.71
CA ALA A 97 20.30 -18.07 5.88
C ALA A 97 20.15 -19.58 5.64
N LYS A 98 19.07 -20.00 4.99
CA LYS A 98 18.88 -21.41 4.65
C LYS A 98 19.92 -21.92 3.66
N LEU A 99 20.23 -21.15 2.61
CA LEU A 99 21.26 -21.51 1.63
C LEU A 99 22.60 -21.80 2.32
N LEU A 100 23.03 -20.96 3.26
CA LEU A 100 24.30 -21.15 3.98
C LEU A 100 24.39 -22.47 4.76
N THR A 101 23.25 -23.11 5.07
CA THR A 101 23.23 -24.41 5.76
C THR A 101 23.20 -25.62 4.84
N LEU A 102 23.05 -25.42 3.52
CA LEU A 102 22.89 -26.51 2.56
C LEU A 102 24.24 -27.13 2.19
N PRO A 103 24.30 -28.46 1.99
CA PRO A 103 25.52 -29.14 1.58
C PRO A 103 25.91 -28.77 0.15
N GLN A 104 27.19 -28.96 -0.19
CA GLN A 104 27.73 -28.66 -1.52
C GLN A 104 27.00 -29.39 -2.66
N SER A 105 26.49 -30.60 -2.40
CA SER A 105 25.71 -31.38 -3.38
C SER A 105 24.43 -30.68 -3.83
N TYR A 106 23.84 -29.81 -3.01
CA TYR A 106 22.69 -29.02 -3.41
C TYR A 106 23.04 -28.08 -4.57
N TYR A 107 24.18 -27.38 -4.45
CA TYR A 107 24.67 -26.41 -5.43
C TYR A 107 25.18 -27.04 -6.72
N GLN A 108 25.61 -28.30 -6.66
CA GLN A 108 25.97 -29.07 -7.85
C GLN A 108 24.73 -29.42 -8.68
N ASN A 109 23.58 -29.64 -8.03
CA ASN A 109 22.32 -30.02 -8.67
C ASN A 109 21.42 -28.81 -9.01
N HIS A 110 21.67 -27.64 -8.43
CA HIS A 110 20.88 -26.43 -8.65
C HIS A 110 21.79 -25.29 -9.13
N PRO A 111 21.67 -24.87 -10.41
CA PRO A 111 22.45 -23.77 -10.94
C PRO A 111 22.25 -22.49 -10.14
N THR A 112 23.33 -21.75 -9.88
CA THR A 112 23.28 -20.47 -9.15
C THR A 112 22.29 -19.49 -9.78
N GLY A 113 22.13 -19.50 -11.10
CA GLY A 113 21.15 -18.66 -11.81
C GLY A 113 19.70 -18.95 -11.41
N ASP A 114 19.33 -20.22 -11.22
CA ASP A 114 17.97 -20.59 -10.76
C ASP A 114 17.75 -20.14 -9.32
N ILE A 115 18.74 -20.36 -8.45
CA ILE A 115 18.70 -19.91 -7.05
C ILE A 115 18.52 -18.38 -6.99
N MET A 116 19.28 -17.63 -7.79
CA MET A 116 19.18 -16.18 -7.86
C MET A 116 17.84 -15.71 -8.43
N SER A 117 17.31 -16.38 -9.47
CA SER A 117 16.00 -16.07 -10.03
C SER A 117 14.90 -16.23 -8.99
N ARG A 118 14.92 -17.30 -8.19
CA ARG A 118 13.96 -17.50 -7.09
C ARG A 118 14.12 -16.44 -5.99
N ALA A 119 15.35 -16.11 -5.63
CA ALA A 119 15.64 -15.09 -4.61
C ALA A 119 15.21 -13.68 -5.01
N THR A 120 15.14 -13.39 -6.31
CA THR A 120 14.76 -12.06 -6.82
C THR A 120 13.34 -12.05 -7.35
N ASN A 121 13.05 -12.82 -8.39
CA ASN A 121 11.79 -12.80 -9.11
C ASN A 121 10.66 -13.41 -8.29
N ASP A 122 10.83 -14.63 -7.77
CA ASP A 122 9.77 -15.32 -7.03
C ASP A 122 9.47 -14.60 -5.71
N LEU A 123 10.51 -14.18 -4.96
CA LEU A 123 10.31 -13.41 -3.73
C LEU A 123 9.67 -12.03 -4.00
N SER A 124 10.02 -11.37 -5.11
CA SER A 124 9.35 -10.13 -5.53
C SER A 124 7.89 -10.37 -5.93
N ALA A 125 7.58 -11.51 -6.55
CA ALA A 125 6.23 -11.91 -6.89
C ALA A 125 5.39 -12.19 -5.63
N VAL A 126 5.96 -12.88 -4.65
CA VAL A 126 5.31 -13.11 -3.34
C VAL A 126 5.04 -11.79 -2.64
N ARG A 127 5.99 -10.85 -2.65
CA ARG A 127 5.79 -9.49 -2.13
C ARG A 127 4.60 -8.79 -2.77
N MET A 128 4.43 -8.88 -4.10
CA MET A 128 3.32 -8.22 -4.80
C MET A 128 1.93 -8.68 -4.31
N ILE A 129 1.81 -9.89 -3.77
CA ILE A 129 0.55 -10.38 -3.15
C ILE A 129 0.21 -9.59 -1.88
N PHE A 130 1.22 -9.08 -1.17
CA PHE A 130 1.08 -8.37 0.11
C PHE A 130 0.94 -6.84 -0.04
N GLY A 131 0.96 -6.32 -1.27
CA GLY A 131 0.81 -4.89 -1.57
C GLY A 131 2.01 -4.26 -2.27
#